data_AF-A0A2V7V477-F1
#
_entry.id   AF-A0A2V7V477-F1
#
_cell.length_a   1.000
_cell.length_b   1.000
_cell.length_c   1.000
_cell.angle_alpha   90.00
_cell.angle_beta   90.00
_cell.angle_gamma   90.00
#
_symmetry.space_group_name_H-M   'P 1'
#
loop_
_entity.id
_entity.type
_entity.pdbx_description
1 polymer ?
#
loop_
_entity_poly.entity_id
_entity_poly.type
_entity_poly.pdbx_seq_one_letter_code
_entity_poly.pdbx_strand_id
1 'polypeptide(L)'
;MPGAGGRHAALPPVHGWIPEYGSADDPKLFPVLYRYSPLHNVKEGVAYPPTLVTTADTDDRVAPGMAKKFAARLQAASPGPRSVLIRVETKAGHGGGKPVSKQIEEQADVYRFLFKALGEDP
;
A
#
# COMPACT_ATOMS: atom_id res chain seq x y z
N MET A 1 -8.34 35.26 15.52
CA MET A 1 -8.45 34.39 14.33
C MET A 1 -7.05 34.06 13.83
N PRO A 2 -6.38 32.98 14.27
CA PRO A 2 -5.14 32.54 13.65
C PRO A 2 -5.41 31.54 12.52
N GLY A 3 -4.61 31.66 11.47
CA GLY A 3 -4.86 31.14 10.12
C GLY A 3 -4.88 29.62 9.97
N ALA A 4 -5.74 29.19 9.05
CA ALA A 4 -5.79 27.85 8.50
C ALA A 4 -4.55 27.60 7.62
N GLY A 5 -3.44 27.20 8.25
CA GLY A 5 -2.39 26.46 7.56
C GLY A 5 -2.96 25.07 7.23
N GLY A 6 -3.15 24.80 5.94
CA GLY A 6 -3.63 23.52 5.42
C GLY A 6 -2.66 22.41 5.77
N ARG A 7 -2.81 21.82 6.96
CA ARG A 7 -2.17 20.55 7.31
C ARG A 7 -2.97 19.46 6.61
N HIS A 8 -2.30 18.62 5.84
CA HIS A 8 -2.84 17.31 5.49
C HIS A 8 -3.00 16.54 6.81
N ALA A 9 -4.15 16.70 7.48
CA ALA A 9 -4.43 15.98 8.70
C ALA A 9 -4.33 14.48 8.39
N ALA A 10 -3.36 13.80 9.01
CA ALA A 10 -3.30 12.36 8.98
C ALA A 10 -4.63 11.81 9.55
N LEU A 11 -5.14 10.72 8.96
CA LEU A 11 -6.39 10.13 9.43
C LEU A 11 -6.24 9.70 10.91
N PRO A 12 -7.32 9.73 11.72
CA PRO A 12 -7.25 9.51 13.17
C PRO A 12 -6.48 8.26 13.62
N PRO A 13 -6.61 7.07 13.00
CA PRO A 13 -5.90 5.87 13.46
C PRO A 13 -4.39 5.91 13.19
N VAL A 14 -3.93 6.76 12.24
CA VAL A 14 -2.51 6.85 11.89
C VAL A 14 -1.69 7.53 13.01
N HIS A 15 -2.32 8.38 13.83
CA HIS A 15 -1.68 9.05 14.96
C HIS A 15 -1.20 8.07 16.03
N GLY A 16 -1.89 6.94 16.19
CA GLY A 16 -1.53 5.91 17.18
C GLY A 16 -0.16 5.27 16.92
N TRP A 17 0.40 5.42 15.72
CA TRP A 17 1.71 4.84 15.36
C TRP A 17 2.85 5.86 15.39
N ILE A 18 2.59 7.12 15.78
CA ILE A 18 3.64 8.13 15.96
C ILE A 18 4.70 7.70 16.99
N PRO A 19 4.38 7.06 18.12
CA PRO A 19 5.40 6.60 19.07
C PRO A 19 6.40 5.60 18.46
N GLU A 20 5.96 4.82 17.46
CA GLU A 20 6.77 3.79 16.82
C GLU A 20 7.59 4.34 15.65
N TYR A 21 6.93 5.08 14.75
CA TYR A 21 7.56 5.55 13.50
C TYR A 21 8.02 7.00 13.54
N GLY A 22 7.45 7.82 14.42
CA GLY A 22 7.54 9.27 14.37
C GLY A 22 6.47 9.92 13.49
N SER A 23 6.61 11.23 13.27
CA SER A 23 5.71 12.02 12.40
C SER A 23 6.51 12.78 11.35
N ALA A 24 5.97 12.83 10.13
CA ALA A 24 6.51 13.65 9.05
C ALA A 24 6.33 15.17 9.30
N ASP A 25 5.46 15.54 10.24
CA ASP A 25 5.31 16.93 10.70
C ASP A 25 6.47 17.37 11.60
N ASP A 26 7.27 16.44 12.14
CA ASP A 26 8.52 16.77 12.83
C ASP A 26 9.66 16.90 11.80
N PRO A 27 10.21 18.11 11.58
CA PRO A 27 11.26 18.33 10.61
C PRO A 27 12.56 17.56 10.90
N LYS A 28 12.77 17.11 12.15
CA LYS A 28 13.92 16.26 12.51
C LYS A 28 13.72 14.82 12.08
N LEU A 29 12.47 14.33 12.08
CA LEU A 29 12.13 12.95 11.73
C LEU A 29 11.75 12.80 10.26
N PHE A 30 11.27 13.85 9.60
CA PHE A 30 10.91 13.83 8.18
C PHE A 30 12.01 13.24 7.29
N PRO A 31 13.30 13.64 7.38
CA PRO A 31 14.35 13.08 6.54
C PRO A 31 14.54 11.58 6.73
N VAL A 32 14.37 11.09 7.96
CA VAL A 32 14.47 9.66 8.30
C VAL A 32 13.32 8.90 7.65
N LEU A 33 12.08 9.36 7.86
CA LEU A 33 10.86 8.78 7.29
C LEU A 33 10.89 8.75 5.76
N TYR A 34 11.27 9.88 5.15
CA TYR A 34 11.33 10.03 3.71
C TYR A 34 12.35 9.08 3.08
N ARG A 35 13.51 8.88 3.74
CA ARG A 35 14.59 8.03 3.24
C ARG A 35 14.18 6.58 3.02
N TYR A 36 13.28 6.02 3.82
CA TYR A 36 12.86 4.62 3.67
C TYR A 36 11.42 4.46 3.14
N SER A 37 10.64 5.54 3.03
CA SER A 37 9.25 5.48 2.58
C SER A 37 9.13 4.77 1.23
N PRO A 38 8.40 3.64 1.13
CA PRO A 38 8.33 2.85 -0.11
C PRO A 38 7.79 3.66 -1.29
N LEU A 39 6.76 4.49 -1.06
CA LEU A 39 6.17 5.34 -2.09
C LEU A 39 7.19 6.32 -2.70
N HIS A 40 8.05 6.90 -1.89
CA HIS A 40 9.02 7.91 -2.33
C HIS A 40 10.31 7.31 -2.88
N ASN A 41 10.58 6.04 -2.63
CA ASN A 41 11.78 5.33 -3.08
C ASN A 41 11.57 4.50 -4.36
N VAL A 42 10.41 4.59 -4.99
CA VAL A 42 10.22 4.04 -6.33
C VAL A 42 10.96 4.90 -7.37
N LYS A 43 11.79 4.26 -8.18
CA LYS A 43 12.70 4.88 -9.17
C LYS A 43 12.29 4.49 -10.59
N GLU A 44 12.33 5.45 -11.50
CA GLU A 44 12.05 5.24 -12.92
C GLU A 44 13.00 4.23 -13.56
N GLY A 45 12.48 3.40 -14.46
CA GLY A 45 13.27 2.46 -15.25
C GLY A 45 13.82 1.26 -14.47
N VAL A 46 13.48 1.13 -13.18
CA VAL A 46 13.86 -0.05 -12.38
C VAL A 46 12.91 -1.19 -12.69
N ALA A 47 13.48 -2.35 -13.05
CA ALA A 47 12.75 -3.59 -13.19
C ALA A 47 12.40 -4.15 -11.80
N TYR A 48 11.28 -3.68 -11.24
CA TYR A 48 10.73 -4.23 -10.00
C TYR A 48 10.25 -5.67 -10.21
N PRO A 49 10.32 -6.54 -9.17
CA PRO A 49 9.78 -7.88 -9.26
C PRO A 49 8.26 -7.85 -9.49
N PRO A 50 7.67 -8.94 -10.02
CA PRO A 50 6.22 -9.09 -10.02
C PRO A 50 5.65 -8.80 -8.63
N THR A 51 4.76 -7.81 -8.54
CA THR A 51 4.19 -7.33 -7.28
C THR A 51 2.67 -7.36 -7.33
N LEU A 52 2.05 -8.00 -6.34
CA LEU A 52 0.61 -7.93 -6.08
C LEU A 52 0.38 -7.12 -4.79
N VAL A 53 -0.12 -5.89 -4.93
CA VAL A 53 -0.50 -5.05 -3.79
C VAL A 53 -1.92 -5.42 -3.37
N THR A 54 -2.15 -5.75 -2.10
CA THR A 54 -3.48 -6.08 -1.57
C THR A 54 -3.98 -4.99 -0.63
N THR A 55 -5.27 -4.68 -0.69
CA THR A 55 -5.95 -3.73 0.21
C THR A 55 -7.45 -4.00 0.21
N ALA A 56 -8.22 -3.27 1.03
CA ALA A 56 -9.68 -3.38 1.07
C ALA A 56 -10.34 -2.00 1.01
N ASP A 57 -11.51 -1.91 0.38
CA ASP A 57 -12.19 -0.64 0.08
C ASP A 57 -12.67 0.12 1.32
N THR A 58 -12.94 -0.60 2.41
CA THR A 58 -13.43 -0.05 3.68
C THR A 58 -12.44 -0.25 4.84
N ASP A 59 -11.15 -0.42 4.55
CA ASP A 59 -10.10 -0.42 5.57
C ASP A 59 -9.96 0.96 6.22
N ASP A 60 -10.47 1.08 7.44
CA ASP A 60 -10.43 2.26 8.27
C ASP A 60 -9.21 2.32 9.19
N ARG A 61 -8.46 1.21 9.33
CA ARG A 61 -7.22 1.15 10.10
C ARG A 61 -6.06 1.69 9.28
N VAL A 62 -5.82 1.11 8.10
CA VAL A 62 -4.77 1.54 7.15
C VAL A 62 -5.44 1.95 5.84
N ALA A 63 -5.56 3.26 5.62
CA ALA A 63 -6.33 3.78 4.51
C ALA A 63 -5.88 3.21 3.14
N PRO A 64 -6.80 2.71 2.29
CA PRO A 64 -6.47 2.06 1.02
C PRO A 64 -5.79 2.99 0.01
N GLY A 65 -5.88 4.31 0.21
CA GLY A 65 -5.16 5.30 -0.57
C GLY A 65 -3.64 5.11 -0.57
N MET A 66 -3.06 4.53 0.49
CA MET A 66 -1.62 4.23 0.54
C MET A 66 -1.23 3.14 -0.47
N ALA A 67 -1.99 2.03 -0.48
CA ALA A 67 -1.81 0.94 -1.43
C ALA A 67 -2.02 1.41 -2.88
N LYS A 68 -3.09 2.18 -3.12
CA LYS A 68 -3.40 2.73 -4.46
C LYS A 68 -2.30 3.63 -5.00
N LYS A 69 -1.78 4.56 -4.19
CA LYS A 69 -0.66 5.44 -4.59
C LYS A 69 0.61 4.63 -4.89
N PHE A 70 0.93 3.64 -4.06
CA PHE A 70 2.12 2.83 -4.25
C PHE A 70 2.04 1.97 -5.52
N ALA A 71 0.91 1.29 -5.75
CA ALA A 71 0.69 0.52 -6.96
C ALA A 71 0.78 1.38 -8.22
N ALA A 72 0.11 2.55 -8.22
CA ALA A 72 0.18 3.50 -9.34
C ALA A 72 1.62 3.98 -9.61
N ARG A 73 2.36 4.31 -8.54
CA ARG A 73 3.75 4.74 -8.63
C ARG A 73 4.65 3.66 -9.23
N LEU A 74 4.50 2.41 -8.79
CA LEU A 74 5.24 1.26 -9.31
C LEU A 74 4.90 0.96 -10.78
N GLN A 75 3.62 1.02 -11.15
CA GLN A 75 3.15 0.84 -12.53
C GLN A 75 3.70 1.90 -13.47
N ALA A 76 3.79 3.16 -13.00
CA ALA A 76 4.38 4.24 -13.78
C ALA A 76 5.89 4.09 -13.96
N ALA A 77 6.59 3.58 -12.95
CA ALA A 77 8.05 3.50 -12.93
C ALA A 77 8.65 2.29 -13.64
N SER A 78 7.92 1.16 -13.66
CA SER A 78 8.46 -0.11 -14.12
C SER A 78 8.48 -0.20 -15.64
N PRO A 79 9.63 -0.49 -16.27
CA PRO A 79 9.68 -0.77 -17.70
C PRO A 79 9.10 -2.16 -17.96
N GLY A 80 8.03 -2.24 -18.75
CA GLY A 80 7.48 -3.50 -19.25
C GLY A 80 6.05 -3.78 -18.80
N PRO A 81 5.26 -4.49 -19.62
CA PRO A 81 3.86 -4.73 -19.34
C PRO A 81 3.65 -5.71 -18.18
N ARG A 82 2.79 -5.31 -17.23
CA ARG A 82 2.04 -6.20 -16.30
C ARG A 82 2.79 -6.84 -15.12
N SER A 83 3.91 -6.29 -14.64
CA SER A 83 4.54 -6.80 -13.41
C SER A 83 3.86 -6.35 -12.11
N VAL A 84 3.01 -5.31 -12.13
CA VAL A 84 2.44 -4.74 -10.91
C VAL A 84 0.92 -4.72 -10.97
N LEU A 85 0.28 -5.47 -10.08
CA LEU A 85 -1.17 -5.55 -9.91
C LEU A 85 -1.58 -5.03 -8.53
N ILE A 86 -2.83 -4.59 -8.44
CA ILE A 86 -3.48 -4.27 -7.16
C ILE A 86 -4.80 -5.03 -7.06
N ARG A 87 -5.00 -5.73 -5.94
CA ARG A 87 -6.25 -6.40 -5.57
C ARG A 87 -6.91 -5.58 -4.46
N VAL A 88 -8.09 -5.03 -4.77
CA VAL A 88 -8.91 -4.27 -3.82
C VAL A 88 -10.10 -5.13 -3.45
N GLU A 89 -10.09 -5.67 -2.23
CA GLU A 89 -11.22 -6.42 -1.70
C GLU A 89 -12.41 -5.48 -1.46
N THR A 90 -13.59 -5.87 -1.91
CA THR A 90 -14.80 -5.06 -1.72
C THR A 90 -15.62 -5.59 -0.56
N LYS A 91 -16.28 -4.68 0.17
CA LYS A 91 -17.04 -5.02 1.38
C LYS A 91 -16.16 -5.74 2.42
N ALA A 92 -14.91 -5.30 2.55
CA ALA A 92 -13.99 -5.78 3.57
C ALA A 92 -13.21 -4.61 4.17
N GLY A 93 -12.90 -4.73 5.45
CA GLY A 93 -12.01 -3.81 6.17
C GLY A 93 -10.59 -4.38 6.30
N HIS A 94 -9.93 -4.04 7.40
CA HIS A 94 -8.53 -4.37 7.60
C HIS A 94 -8.19 -5.88 7.65
N GLY A 95 -9.15 -6.73 8.00
CA GLY A 95 -8.96 -8.19 8.05
C GLY A 95 -9.85 -8.89 9.07
N GLY A 96 -10.27 -8.19 10.13
CA GLY A 96 -11.22 -8.72 11.11
C GLY A 96 -12.57 -9.04 10.47
N GLY A 97 -13.12 -10.22 10.79
CA GLY A 97 -14.46 -10.63 10.36
C GLY A 97 -14.61 -10.91 8.86
N LYS A 98 -13.51 -11.02 8.10
CA LYS A 98 -13.57 -11.37 6.67
C LYS A 98 -14.20 -12.77 6.51
N PRO A 99 -15.29 -12.93 5.72
CA PRO A 99 -15.90 -14.23 5.47
C PRO A 99 -14.89 -15.25 4.92
N VAL A 100 -15.02 -16.52 5.30
CA VAL A 100 -14.14 -17.60 4.84
C VAL A 100 -14.10 -17.68 3.31
N SER A 101 -15.22 -17.43 2.62
CA SER A 101 -15.27 -17.38 1.16
C SER A 101 -14.32 -16.34 0.57
N LYS A 102 -14.31 -15.11 1.11
CA LYS A 102 -13.37 -14.06 0.68
C LYS A 102 -11.92 -14.40 1.02
N GLN A 103 -11.66 -15.09 2.13
CA GLN A 103 -10.32 -15.57 2.46
C GLN A 103 -9.83 -16.62 1.44
N ILE A 104 -10.71 -17.54 1.02
CA ILE A 104 -10.41 -18.54 -0.01
C ILE A 104 -10.10 -17.86 -1.35
N GLU A 105 -10.94 -16.91 -1.77
CA GLU A 105 -10.74 -16.15 -3.01
C GLU A 105 -9.41 -15.36 -3.00
N GLU A 106 -9.13 -14.65 -1.91
CA GLU A 106 -7.88 -13.91 -1.74
C GLU A 106 -6.66 -14.83 -1.80
N GLN A 107 -6.72 -15.97 -1.11
CA GLN A 107 -5.61 -16.90 -1.09
C GLN A 107 -5.40 -17.59 -2.44
N ALA A 108 -6.48 -17.90 -3.16
CA ALA A 108 -6.42 -18.45 -4.52
C ALA A 108 -5.77 -17.44 -5.50
N ASP A 109 -6.15 -16.17 -5.43
CA ASP A 109 -5.55 -15.10 -6.24
C ASP A 109 -4.05 -14.93 -5.93
N VAL A 110 -3.68 -14.93 -4.64
CA VAL A 110 -2.28 -14.81 -4.20
C VAL A 110 -1.44 -15.98 -4.70
N TYR A 111 -1.90 -17.22 -4.54
CA TYR A 111 -1.16 -18.37 -5.04
C TYR A 111 -1.09 -18.39 -6.56
N ARG A 112 -2.18 -18.07 -7.26
CA ARG A 112 -2.18 -17.99 -8.72
C ARG A 112 -1.20 -16.93 -9.22
N PHE A 113 -1.13 -15.79 -8.54
CA PHE A 113 -0.15 -14.75 -8.84
C PHE A 113 1.28 -15.25 -8.62
N LEU A 114 1.57 -15.90 -7.48
CA LEU A 114 2.89 -16.43 -7.16
C LEU A 114 3.35 -17.47 -8.18
N PHE A 115 2.51 -18.45 -8.50
CA PHE A 115 2.82 -19.47 -9.50
C PHE A 115 3.20 -18.84 -10.84
N LYS A 116 2.35 -17.93 -11.34
CA LYS A 116 2.62 -17.20 -12.59
C LYS A 116 3.89 -16.35 -12.52
N ALA A 117 4.15 -15.69 -11.39
CA ALA A 117 5.32 -14.83 -11.19
C ALA A 117 6.63 -15.62 -11.12
N LEU A 118 6.58 -16.85 -10.60
CA LEU A 118 7.72 -17.74 -10.45
C LEU A 118 7.93 -18.66 -11.65
N GLY A 119 7.01 -18.66 -12.62
CA GLY A 119 7.09 -19.54 -13.80
C GLY A 119 6.69 -20.99 -13.53
N GLU A 120 5.99 -21.21 -12.41
CA GLU A 120 5.41 -22.50 -12.05
C GLU A 120 3.98 -22.52 -12.61
N ASP A 121 3.64 -23.47 -13.49
CA ASP A 121 2.28 -23.64 -14.01
C ASP A 121 1.61 -24.81 -13.26
N PRO A 122 0.64 -24.55 -12.36
CA PRO A 122 -0.07 -25.60 -11.63
C PRO A 122 -1.13 -26.30 -12.49
#